data_AF-A0A817D294-F1
#
_entry.id   AF-A0A817D294-F1
#
_cell.length_a   1.000
_cell.length_b   1.000
_cell.length_c   1.000
_cell.angle_alpha   90.00
_cell.angle_beta   90.00
_cell.angle_gamma   90.00
#
_symmetry.space_group_name_H-M   'P 1'
#
loop_
_entity.id
_entity.type
_entity.pdbx_description
1 polymer ?
#
loop_
_entity_poly.entity_id
_entity_poly.type
_entity_poly.pdbx_seq_one_letter_code
_entity_poly.pdbx_strand_id
1 'polypeptide(L)'
;MYKLDLPIDLKEKAAIERRRRAEKERQGRIFNAKFRQIGVDKEALDQQIQDRKWIEDLEEKRAAAFAKDSIRNDTIAKLLQHRQEYDDRENNRALNEFRALHQQPAAQREWDLNDPDFLKKDMPARVSDDDPRCGIASLQKFQGEDLNSRARNKYQQEQLREWSRMQQEDQRRAQQQQQAADQLFYSKQIELDQRAIELQQAEEQCRRDINKSTRNYNDALVS
;
A
#
# COMPACT_ATOMS: atom_id res chain seq x y z
N MET A 1 136.35 40.14 26.10
CA MET A 1 135.13 39.34 25.88
C MET A 1 134.45 39.85 24.63
N TYR A 2 134.39 39.01 23.59
CA TYR A 2 133.88 39.37 22.26
C TYR A 2 132.38 39.71 22.30
N LYS A 3 132.01 40.90 21.80
CA LYS A 3 130.66 41.14 21.28
C LYS A 3 130.63 40.61 19.85
N LEU A 4 129.87 39.54 19.62
CA LEU A 4 129.58 39.03 18.28
C LEU A 4 128.39 39.84 17.74
N ASP A 5 128.66 40.83 16.89
CA ASP A 5 127.63 41.58 16.18
C ASP A 5 127.20 40.76 14.94
N LEU A 6 126.21 39.88 15.12
CA LEU A 6 125.55 39.17 14.02
C LEU A 6 124.56 40.10 13.29
N PRO A 7 124.42 40.00 11.95
CA PRO A 7 123.50 40.83 11.18
C PRO A 7 122.05 40.58 11.59
N ILE A 8 121.35 41.65 11.97
CA ILE A 8 119.95 41.62 12.43
C ILE A 8 119.04 41.19 11.27
N ASP A 9 118.32 40.08 11.42
CA ASP A 9 117.31 39.60 10.47
C ASP A 9 116.20 40.66 10.31
N LEU A 10 116.00 41.14 9.07
CA LEU A 10 114.99 42.14 8.72
C LEU A 10 113.57 41.69 9.12
N LYS A 11 113.30 40.37 9.08
CA LYS A 11 112.01 39.80 9.48
C LYS A 11 111.83 39.85 11.00
N GLU A 12 112.89 39.57 11.76
CA GLU A 12 112.88 39.73 13.22
C GLU A 12 112.72 41.18 13.62
N LYS A 13 113.41 42.12 12.95
CA LYS A 13 113.26 43.56 13.21
C LYS A 13 111.82 44.03 12.97
N ALA A 14 111.19 43.62 11.87
CA ALA A 14 109.80 43.96 11.57
C ALA A 14 108.80 43.31 12.55
N ALA A 15 109.08 42.10 13.04
CA ALA A 15 108.28 41.45 14.07
C ALA A 15 108.42 42.15 15.43
N ILE A 16 109.63 42.57 15.79
CA ILE A 16 109.92 43.36 17.00
C ILE A 16 109.24 44.72 16.93
N GLU A 17 109.27 45.40 15.78
CA GLU A 17 108.58 46.68 15.60
C GLU A 17 107.06 46.55 15.66
N ARG A 18 106.47 45.51 15.06
CA ARG A 18 105.03 45.22 15.23
C ARG A 18 104.66 44.96 16.68
N ARG A 19 105.45 44.17 17.42
CA ARG A 19 105.25 43.95 18.86
C ARG A 19 105.37 45.25 19.65
N ARG A 20 106.38 46.07 19.37
CA ARG A 20 106.54 47.39 20.02
C ARG A 20 105.38 48.34 19.70
N ARG A 21 104.85 48.32 18.47
CA ARG A 21 103.70 49.14 18.07
C ARG A 21 102.41 48.69 18.77
N ALA A 22 102.13 47.38 18.76
CA ALA A 22 101.00 46.81 19.46
C ALA A 22 101.09 47.04 20.98
N GLU A 23 102.29 46.93 21.57
CA GLU A 23 102.49 47.23 23.00
C GLU A 23 102.30 48.72 23.28
N LYS A 24 102.75 49.63 22.42
CA LYS A 24 102.45 51.08 22.57
C LYS A 24 100.96 51.39 22.50
N GLU A 25 100.23 50.80 21.55
CA GLU A 25 98.77 50.96 21.42
C GLU A 25 98.01 50.32 22.60
N ARG A 26 98.55 49.23 23.16
CA ARG A 26 98.04 48.58 24.37
C ARG A 26 98.31 49.42 25.61
N GLN A 27 99.51 49.98 25.76
CA GLN A 27 99.88 50.88 26.85
C GLN A 27 98.99 52.13 26.87
N GLY A 28 98.66 52.70 25.70
CA GLY A 28 97.72 53.82 25.59
C GLY A 28 96.32 53.51 26.17
N ARG A 29 95.87 52.25 26.08
CA ARG A 29 94.61 51.77 26.67
C ARG A 29 94.76 51.41 28.14
N ILE A 30 95.85 50.74 28.50
CA ILE A 30 96.10 50.24 29.86
C ILE A 30 96.51 51.34 30.82
N PHE A 31 97.15 52.43 30.41
CA PHE A 31 97.51 53.50 31.36
C PHE A 31 96.44 54.59 31.47
N ASN A 32 95.49 54.65 30.53
CA ASN A 32 94.34 55.54 30.61
C ASN A 32 93.27 54.99 31.57
N ALA A 33 93.15 55.56 32.78
CA ALA A 33 92.19 55.11 33.79
C ALA A 33 90.73 55.17 33.31
N LYS A 34 90.37 56.19 32.52
CA LYS A 34 89.01 56.37 31.97
C LYS A 34 88.66 55.29 30.95
N PHE A 35 89.58 54.96 30.04
CA PHE A 35 89.37 53.91 29.04
C PHE A 35 89.31 52.52 29.67
N ARG A 36 90.05 52.27 30.77
CA ARG A 36 89.97 51.02 31.54
C ARG A 36 88.63 50.83 32.26
N GLN A 37 88.06 51.90 32.79
CA GLN A 37 86.85 51.82 33.60
C GLN A 37 85.57 51.86 32.76
N ILE A 38 85.54 52.63 31.66
CA ILE A 38 84.33 52.91 30.85
C ILE A 38 84.62 53.04 29.34
N GLY A 39 85.72 52.48 28.84
CA GLY A 39 86.04 52.52 27.41
C GLY A 39 85.03 51.71 26.59
N VAL A 40 84.36 52.38 25.64
CA VAL A 40 83.36 51.78 24.76
C VAL A 40 83.55 52.30 23.35
N ASP A 41 83.45 51.41 22.37
CA ASP A 41 83.44 51.76 20.95
C ASP A 41 82.04 52.25 20.56
N LYS A 42 81.87 53.58 20.55
CA LYS A 42 80.57 54.20 20.26
C LYS A 42 80.15 53.99 18.80
N GLU A 43 81.10 54.03 17.87
CA GLU A 43 80.81 53.89 16.44
C GLU A 43 80.31 52.48 16.13
N ALA A 44 80.94 51.45 16.72
CA ALA A 44 80.48 50.07 16.59
C ALA A 44 79.09 49.84 17.24
N LEU A 45 78.83 50.46 18.39
CA LEU A 45 77.51 50.38 19.04
C LEU A 45 76.42 51.11 18.24
N ASP A 46 76.73 52.27 17.68
CA ASP A 46 75.79 53.02 16.84
C ASP A 46 75.45 52.23 15.56
N GLN A 47 76.43 51.55 14.95
CA GLN A 47 76.19 50.62 13.84
C GLN A 47 75.30 49.44 14.28
N GLN A 48 75.57 48.80 15.41
CA GLN A 48 74.72 47.72 15.92
C GLN A 48 73.27 48.16 16.18
N ILE A 49 73.07 49.39 16.66
CA ILE A 49 71.73 49.97 16.86
C ILE A 49 71.03 50.18 15.51
N GLN A 50 71.75 50.66 14.49
CA GLN A 50 71.20 50.84 13.14
C GLN A 50 70.84 49.50 12.49
N ASP A 51 71.71 48.50 12.58
CA ASP A 51 71.47 47.16 12.06
C ASP A 51 70.24 46.51 12.72
N ARG A 52 70.11 46.64 14.05
CA ARG A 52 68.92 46.15 14.76
C ARG A 52 67.65 46.83 14.29
N LYS A 53 67.65 48.15 14.15
CA LYS A 53 66.48 48.90 13.64
C LYS A 53 66.12 48.48 12.22
N TRP A 54 67.12 48.24 11.37
CA TRP A 54 66.88 47.76 10.01
C TRP A 54 66.23 46.37 9.99
N ILE A 55 66.69 45.47 10.87
CA ILE A 55 66.09 44.13 11.01
C ILE A 55 64.65 44.24 11.52
N GLU A 56 64.41 45.05 12.57
CA GLU A 56 63.07 45.28 13.13
C GLU A 56 62.10 45.83 12.05
N ASP A 57 62.52 46.85 11.29
CA ASP A 57 61.72 47.41 10.19
C ASP A 57 61.41 46.37 9.09
N LEU A 58 62.36 45.49 8.80
CA LEU A 58 62.20 44.45 7.78
C LEU A 58 61.25 43.35 8.26
N GLU A 59 61.35 42.94 9.52
CA GLU A 59 60.41 42.02 10.16
C GLU A 59 59.00 42.61 10.25
N GLU A 60 58.86 43.89 10.60
CA GLU A 60 57.57 44.57 10.64
C GLU A 60 56.92 44.62 9.25
N LYS A 61 57.68 44.98 8.21
CA LYS A 61 57.20 44.96 6.82
C LYS A 61 56.77 43.56 6.39
N ARG A 62 57.52 42.52 6.78
CA ARG A 62 57.20 41.13 6.49
C ARG A 62 55.92 40.68 7.21
N ALA A 63 55.79 41.00 8.49
CA ALA A 63 54.59 40.71 9.28
C ALA A 63 53.36 41.43 8.71
N ALA A 64 53.50 42.69 8.31
CA ALA A 64 52.43 43.46 7.68
C ALA A 64 52.00 42.88 6.33
N ALA A 65 52.94 42.38 5.52
CA ALA A 65 52.63 41.69 4.26
C ALA A 65 51.84 40.40 4.51
N PHE A 66 52.27 39.55 5.46
CA PHE A 66 51.53 38.34 5.81
C PHE A 66 50.16 38.63 6.41
N ALA A 67 50.02 39.67 7.23
CA ALA A 67 48.72 40.08 7.76
C ALA A 67 47.75 40.48 6.64
N LYS A 68 48.23 41.21 5.63
CA LYS A 68 47.43 41.57 4.43
C LYS A 68 47.02 40.32 3.64
N ASP A 69 47.93 39.38 3.44
CA ASP A 69 47.63 38.13 2.75
C ASP A 69 46.62 37.26 3.53
N SER A 70 46.73 37.22 4.86
CA SER A 70 45.76 36.52 5.72
C SER A 70 44.36 37.11 5.55
N ILE A 71 44.23 38.44 5.60
CA ILE A 71 42.94 39.12 5.38
C ILE A 71 42.39 38.79 4.00
N ARG A 72 43.24 38.80 2.97
CA ARG A 72 42.84 38.44 1.60
C ARG A 72 42.32 37.00 1.54
N ASN A 73 43.04 36.06 2.11
CA ASN A 73 42.65 34.65 2.13
C ASN A 73 41.34 34.43 2.90
N ASP A 74 41.15 35.12 4.03
CA ASP A 74 39.90 35.07 4.80
C ASP A 74 38.71 35.60 3.99
N THR A 75 38.90 36.68 3.23
CA THR A 75 37.83 37.20 2.36
C THR A 75 37.47 36.23 1.24
N ILE A 76 38.46 35.56 0.64
CA ILE A 76 38.24 34.53 -0.38
C ILE A 76 37.50 33.34 0.22
N ALA A 77 37.92 32.86 1.40
CA ALA A 77 37.28 31.76 2.10
C ALA A 77 35.79 32.04 2.38
N LYS A 78 35.47 33.24 2.87
CA LYS A 78 34.07 33.67 3.10
C LYS A 78 33.24 33.68 1.82
N LEU A 79 33.81 34.16 0.71
CA LEU A 79 33.11 34.21 -0.57
C LEU A 79 32.85 32.81 -1.13
N LEU A 80 33.83 31.92 -1.03
CA LEU A 80 33.69 30.52 -1.43
C LEU A 80 32.65 29.79 -0.58
N GLN A 81 32.66 30.03 0.74
CA GLN A 81 31.66 29.48 1.64
C GLN A 81 30.24 29.93 1.27
N HIS A 82 30.03 31.23 1.04
CA HIS A 82 28.70 31.73 0.64
C HIS A 82 28.22 31.13 -0.68
N ARG A 83 29.15 30.93 -1.64
CA ARG A 83 28.82 30.25 -2.91
C ARG A 83 28.42 28.80 -2.67
N GLN A 84 29.17 28.06 -1.86
CA GLN A 84 28.84 26.70 -1.51
C GLN A 84 27.48 26.60 -0.81
N GLU A 85 27.20 27.48 0.16
CA GLU A 85 25.90 27.53 0.84
C GLU A 85 24.73 27.80 -0.12
N TYR A 86 24.95 28.65 -1.14
CA TYR A 86 23.95 28.90 -2.18
C TYR A 86 23.71 27.66 -3.03
N ASP A 87 24.78 27.02 -3.51
CA ASP A 87 24.71 25.81 -4.33
C ASP A 87 24.04 24.66 -3.55
N ASP A 88 24.36 24.49 -2.26
CA ASP A 88 23.72 23.52 -1.39
C ASP A 88 22.22 23.79 -1.21
N ARG A 89 21.81 25.05 -1.08
CA ARG A 89 20.38 25.41 -1.01
C ARG A 89 19.65 25.10 -2.31
N GLU A 90 20.22 25.46 -3.45
CA GLU A 90 19.62 25.19 -4.76
C GLU A 90 19.53 23.68 -5.03
N ASN A 91 20.57 22.92 -4.70
CA ASN A 91 20.55 21.46 -4.79
C ASN A 91 19.44 20.84 -3.91
N ASN A 92 19.33 21.29 -2.66
CA ASN A 92 18.28 20.83 -1.75
C ASN A 92 16.88 21.19 -2.26
N ARG A 93 16.73 22.38 -2.85
CA ARG A 93 15.48 22.82 -3.46
C ARG A 93 15.11 21.92 -4.64
N ALA A 94 16.01 21.74 -5.60
CA ALA A 94 15.79 20.88 -6.77
C ALA A 94 15.48 19.43 -6.36
N LEU A 95 16.17 18.92 -5.34
CA LEU A 95 15.94 17.58 -4.81
C LEU A 95 14.55 17.44 -4.16
N ASN A 96 14.11 18.45 -3.41
CA ASN A 96 12.76 18.46 -2.84
C ASN A 96 11.68 18.63 -3.91
N GLU A 97 11.92 19.44 -4.94
CA GLU A 97 11.03 19.55 -6.11
C GLU A 97 10.92 18.20 -6.82
N PHE A 98 12.04 17.50 -7.04
CA PHE A 98 12.04 16.15 -7.62
C PHE A 98 11.27 15.14 -6.76
N ARG A 99 11.49 15.15 -5.44
CA ARG A 99 10.73 14.32 -4.49
C ARG A 99 9.23 14.58 -4.58
N ALA A 100 8.84 15.84 -4.63
CA ALA A 100 7.45 16.25 -4.70
C ALA A 100 6.79 15.90 -6.05
N LEU A 101 7.54 15.85 -7.14
CA LEU A 101 7.00 15.53 -8.46
C LEU A 101 6.96 14.01 -8.72
N HIS A 102 7.98 13.28 -8.28
CA HIS A 102 8.21 11.90 -8.72
C HIS A 102 8.23 10.85 -7.61
N GLN A 103 8.33 11.26 -6.35
CA GLN A 103 8.44 10.33 -5.21
C GLN A 103 7.23 10.45 -4.27
N GLN A 104 6.08 10.84 -4.81
CA GLN A 104 4.84 10.88 -4.04
C GLN A 104 4.39 9.45 -3.69
N PRO A 105 3.85 9.22 -2.48
CA PRO A 105 3.34 7.91 -2.08
C PRO A 105 2.30 7.36 -3.06
N ALA A 106 1.44 8.24 -3.58
CA ALA A 106 0.42 7.88 -4.56
C ALA A 106 0.96 7.41 -5.92
N ALA A 107 2.22 7.73 -6.25
CA ALA A 107 2.87 7.29 -7.47
C ALA A 107 3.62 5.96 -7.31
N GLN A 108 3.60 5.36 -6.12
CA GLN A 108 4.22 4.05 -5.88
C GLN A 108 3.46 2.94 -6.61
N ARG A 109 4.20 1.91 -7.02
CA ARG A 109 3.64 0.76 -7.74
C ARG A 109 2.57 0.02 -6.94
N GLU A 110 2.75 -0.05 -5.63
CA GLU A 110 1.88 -0.74 -4.68
C GLU A 110 0.95 0.21 -3.92
N TRP A 111 0.72 1.42 -4.45
CA TRP A 111 -0.18 2.38 -3.84
C TRP A 111 -1.62 1.85 -3.76
N ASP A 112 -2.07 1.09 -4.77
CA ASP A 112 -3.37 0.44 -4.77
C ASP A 112 -3.58 -0.49 -3.56
N LEU A 113 -2.53 -1.18 -3.11
CA LEU A 113 -2.56 -2.04 -1.92
C LEU A 113 -2.48 -1.24 -0.61
N ASN A 114 -1.76 -0.11 -0.62
CA ASN A 114 -1.48 0.71 0.57
C ASN A 114 -2.45 1.90 0.73
N ASP A 115 -3.40 2.05 -0.18
CA ASP A 115 -4.36 3.15 -0.16
C ASP A 115 -5.25 3.06 1.09
N PRO A 116 -5.25 4.06 1.99
CA PRO A 116 -6.08 4.04 3.20
C PRO A 116 -7.58 3.98 2.89
N ASP A 117 -7.99 4.44 1.70
CA ASP A 117 -9.37 4.40 1.24
C ASP A 117 -9.66 3.20 0.32
N PHE A 118 -8.75 2.23 0.20
CA PHE A 118 -8.92 1.04 -0.65
C PHE A 118 -10.28 0.37 -0.45
N LEU A 119 -10.64 0.07 0.81
CA LEU A 119 -11.90 -0.59 1.16
C LEU A 119 -13.15 0.23 0.83
N LYS A 120 -13.03 1.56 0.70
CA LYS A 120 -14.14 2.44 0.30
C LYS A 120 -14.31 2.48 -1.22
N LYS A 121 -13.22 2.29 -1.96
CA LYS A 121 -13.18 2.26 -3.43
C LYS A 121 -13.50 0.89 -3.98
N ASP A 122 -13.23 -0.17 -3.21
CA ASP A 122 -13.49 -1.54 -3.61
C ASP A 122 -14.99 -1.82 -3.78
N MET A 123 -15.30 -2.68 -4.74
CA MET A 123 -16.68 -3.07 -5.02
C MET A 123 -17.04 -4.35 -4.26
N PRO A 124 -18.31 -4.52 -3.85
CA PRO A 124 -18.78 -5.79 -3.32
C PRO A 124 -18.47 -6.96 -4.27
N ALA A 125 -18.18 -8.12 -3.69
CA ALA A 125 -17.81 -9.33 -4.43
C ALA A 125 -18.89 -9.80 -5.43
N ARG A 126 -20.16 -9.50 -5.14
CA ARG A 126 -21.31 -9.69 -6.04
C ARG A 126 -22.20 -8.45 -5.92
N VAL A 127 -22.42 -7.75 -7.03
CA VAL A 127 -23.22 -6.51 -7.05
C VAL A 127 -24.68 -6.78 -7.41
N SER A 128 -24.92 -7.78 -8.26
CA SER A 128 -26.26 -8.19 -8.70
C SER A 128 -26.31 -9.70 -8.91
N ASP A 129 -27.51 -10.25 -9.08
CA ASP A 129 -27.69 -11.67 -9.39
C ASP A 129 -27.10 -12.03 -10.76
N ASP A 130 -27.17 -11.13 -11.73
CA ASP A 130 -26.64 -11.32 -13.09
C ASP A 130 -25.28 -10.64 -13.31
N ASP A 131 -24.49 -10.49 -12.25
CA ASP A 131 -23.14 -9.92 -12.34
C ASP A 131 -22.22 -10.79 -13.22
N PRO A 132 -21.74 -10.28 -14.37
CA PRO A 132 -20.93 -11.07 -15.30
C PRO A 132 -19.56 -11.46 -14.73
N ARG A 133 -19.12 -10.82 -13.64
CA ARG A 133 -17.85 -11.15 -12.95
C ARG A 133 -17.98 -12.43 -12.12
N CYS A 134 -19.19 -12.78 -11.70
CA CYS A 134 -19.48 -13.94 -10.85
C CYS A 134 -19.62 -15.24 -11.67
N GLY A 135 -18.53 -15.64 -12.35
CA GLY A 135 -18.45 -16.94 -13.03
C GLY A 135 -18.35 -18.13 -12.07
N ILE A 136 -18.35 -19.36 -12.61
CA ILE A 136 -18.36 -20.60 -11.80
C ILE A 136 -17.16 -20.68 -10.84
N ALA A 137 -15.96 -20.28 -11.30
CA ALA A 137 -14.75 -20.31 -10.49
C ALA A 137 -14.73 -19.27 -9.35
N SER A 138 -15.55 -18.21 -9.45
CA SER A 138 -15.59 -17.15 -8.42
C SER A 138 -16.19 -17.62 -7.09
N LEU A 139 -16.99 -18.70 -7.13
CA LEU A 139 -17.75 -19.23 -5.99
C LEU A 139 -18.65 -18.18 -5.29
N GLN A 140 -18.98 -17.07 -5.97
CA GLN A 140 -19.87 -16.03 -5.44
C GLN A 140 -21.36 -16.25 -5.80
N LYS A 141 -21.62 -17.10 -6.80
CA LYS A 141 -22.97 -17.45 -7.25
C LYS A 141 -23.08 -18.96 -7.43
N PHE A 142 -24.08 -19.57 -6.80
CA PHE A 142 -24.34 -21.00 -6.90
C PHE A 142 -25.70 -21.24 -7.56
N GLN A 143 -25.75 -22.19 -8.48
CA GLN A 143 -27.01 -22.53 -9.18
C GLN A 143 -28.08 -23.10 -8.24
N GLY A 144 -27.70 -23.65 -7.08
CA GLY A 144 -28.63 -24.20 -6.09
C GLY A 144 -29.31 -23.17 -5.17
N GLU A 145 -28.89 -21.90 -5.19
CA GLU A 145 -29.42 -20.84 -4.31
C GLU A 145 -30.92 -20.55 -4.53
N ASP A 146 -31.41 -20.80 -5.75
CA ASP A 146 -32.83 -20.74 -6.14
C ASP A 146 -33.65 -19.60 -5.49
N LEU A 147 -33.39 -18.39 -5.99
CA LEU A 147 -34.13 -17.18 -5.61
C LEU A 147 -35.62 -17.25 -5.97
N ASN A 148 -36.01 -18.13 -6.91
CA ASN A 148 -37.38 -18.27 -7.38
C ASN A 148 -38.18 -19.36 -6.65
N SER A 149 -37.62 -19.94 -5.59
CA SER A 149 -38.25 -20.99 -4.78
C SER A 149 -39.66 -20.62 -4.30
N ARG A 150 -39.86 -19.36 -3.86
CA ARG A 150 -41.16 -18.87 -3.42
C ARG A 150 -42.22 -18.86 -4.53
N ALA A 151 -41.87 -18.39 -5.74
CA ALA A 151 -42.82 -18.37 -6.84
C ALA A 151 -43.11 -19.79 -7.35
N ARG A 152 -42.09 -20.67 -7.39
CA ARG A 152 -42.29 -22.09 -7.72
C ARG A 152 -43.24 -22.76 -6.75
N ASN A 153 -43.06 -22.55 -5.44
CA ASN A 153 -43.94 -23.13 -4.42
C ASN A 153 -45.37 -22.62 -4.58
N LYS A 154 -45.55 -21.33 -4.87
CA LYS A 154 -46.89 -20.77 -5.15
C LYS A 154 -47.54 -21.44 -6.36
N TYR A 155 -46.81 -21.58 -7.46
CA TYR A 155 -47.32 -22.23 -8.66
C TYR A 155 -47.67 -23.71 -8.41
N GLN A 156 -46.84 -24.44 -7.66
CA GLN A 156 -47.13 -25.83 -7.25
C GLN A 156 -48.39 -25.92 -6.39
N GLN A 157 -48.61 -24.99 -5.46
CA GLN A 157 -49.83 -24.93 -4.65
C GLN A 157 -51.07 -24.66 -5.50
N GLU A 158 -50.98 -23.76 -6.48
CA GLU A 158 -52.06 -23.47 -7.42
C GLU A 158 -52.40 -24.71 -8.27
N GLN A 159 -51.39 -25.40 -8.80
CA GLN A 159 -51.58 -26.66 -9.54
C GLN A 159 -52.26 -27.74 -8.68
N LEU A 160 -51.78 -27.96 -7.46
CA LEU A 160 -52.35 -28.93 -6.52
C LEU A 160 -53.80 -28.60 -6.16
N ARG A 161 -54.12 -27.32 -6.01
CA ARG A 161 -55.48 -26.85 -5.76
C ARG A 161 -56.41 -27.20 -6.92
N GLU A 162 -56.01 -26.88 -8.15
CA GLU A 162 -56.83 -27.18 -9.33
C GLU A 162 -56.98 -28.69 -9.56
N TRP A 163 -55.92 -29.48 -9.37
CA TRP A 163 -56.02 -30.94 -9.46
C TRP A 163 -56.95 -31.54 -8.41
N SER A 164 -56.87 -31.05 -7.17
CA SER A 164 -57.76 -31.48 -6.08
C SER A 164 -59.22 -31.14 -6.38
N ARG A 165 -59.45 -29.97 -7.00
CA ARG A 165 -60.79 -29.56 -7.42
C ARG A 165 -61.33 -30.46 -8.54
N MET A 166 -60.55 -30.71 -9.59
CA MET A 166 -60.96 -31.60 -10.69
C MET A 166 -61.27 -33.00 -10.18
N GLN A 167 -60.42 -33.56 -9.32
CA GLN A 167 -60.64 -34.87 -8.72
C GLN A 167 -61.94 -34.93 -7.91
N GLN A 168 -62.25 -33.90 -7.14
CA GLN A 168 -63.53 -33.83 -6.40
C GLN A 168 -64.73 -33.73 -7.34
N GLU A 169 -64.63 -32.95 -8.42
CA GLU A 169 -65.71 -32.82 -9.40
C GLU A 169 -65.96 -34.15 -10.13
N ASP A 170 -64.90 -34.85 -10.53
CA ASP A 170 -64.99 -36.18 -11.17
C ASP A 170 -65.58 -37.23 -10.21
N GLN A 171 -65.16 -37.24 -8.94
CA GLN A 171 -65.74 -38.12 -7.93
C GLN A 171 -67.23 -37.82 -7.71
N ARG A 172 -67.63 -36.54 -7.63
CA ARG A 172 -69.05 -36.18 -7.50
C ARG A 172 -69.86 -36.60 -8.73
N ARG A 173 -69.33 -36.43 -9.94
CA ARG A 173 -69.98 -36.89 -11.18
C ARG A 173 -70.14 -38.41 -11.19
N ALA A 174 -69.11 -39.16 -10.82
CA ALA A 174 -69.17 -40.61 -10.74
C ALA A 174 -70.21 -41.08 -9.70
N GLN A 175 -70.27 -40.43 -8.53
CA GLN A 175 -71.29 -40.73 -7.51
C GLN A 175 -72.72 -40.42 -8.01
N GLN A 176 -72.92 -39.29 -8.70
CA GLN A 176 -74.21 -38.95 -9.29
C GLN A 176 -74.64 -39.95 -10.38
N GLN A 177 -73.71 -40.38 -11.23
CA GLN A 177 -73.97 -41.40 -12.25
C GLN A 177 -74.33 -42.74 -11.60
N GLN A 178 -73.61 -43.14 -10.55
CA GLN A 178 -73.91 -44.36 -9.80
C GLN A 178 -75.29 -44.28 -9.15
N GLN A 179 -75.62 -43.18 -8.46
CA GLN A 179 -76.94 -42.99 -7.85
C GLN A 179 -78.07 -43.01 -8.89
N ALA A 180 -77.87 -42.39 -10.05
CA ALA A 180 -78.84 -42.43 -11.14
C ALA A 180 -79.02 -43.85 -11.70
N ALA A 181 -77.92 -44.59 -11.87
CA ALA A 181 -77.96 -45.99 -12.30
C ALA A 181 -78.69 -46.87 -11.28
N ASP A 182 -78.40 -46.69 -9.98
CA ASP A 182 -79.07 -47.40 -8.89
C ASP A 182 -80.57 -47.08 -8.86
N GLN A 183 -80.96 -45.81 -8.99
CA GLN A 183 -82.37 -45.39 -9.08
C GLN A 183 -83.08 -46.03 -10.28
N LEU A 184 -82.44 -46.04 -11.46
CA LEU A 184 -82.98 -46.71 -12.63
C LEU A 184 -83.12 -48.22 -12.39
N PHE A 185 -82.12 -48.86 -11.79
CA PHE A 185 -82.17 -50.27 -11.43
C PHE A 185 -83.34 -50.57 -10.47
N TYR A 186 -83.50 -49.81 -9.40
CA TYR A 186 -84.61 -49.97 -8.46
C TYR A 186 -85.97 -49.75 -9.11
N SER A 187 -86.12 -48.71 -9.94
CA SER A 187 -87.36 -48.46 -10.68
C SER A 187 -87.71 -49.62 -11.61
N LYS A 188 -86.70 -50.20 -12.29
CA LYS A 188 -86.89 -51.35 -13.15
C LYS A 188 -87.26 -52.61 -12.37
N GLN A 189 -86.66 -52.82 -11.21
CA GLN A 189 -87.00 -53.94 -10.33
C GLN A 189 -88.46 -53.85 -9.87
N ILE A 190 -88.91 -52.67 -9.43
CA ILE A 190 -90.33 -52.44 -9.07
C ILE A 190 -91.26 -52.70 -10.25
N GLU A 191 -90.93 -52.24 -11.46
CA GLU A 191 -91.72 -52.49 -12.67
C GLU A 191 -91.82 -54.00 -12.99
N LEU A 192 -90.70 -54.74 -12.88
CA LEU A 192 -90.67 -56.18 -13.09
C LEU A 192 -91.50 -56.93 -12.03
N ASP A 193 -91.41 -56.53 -10.77
CA ASP A 193 -92.21 -57.10 -9.67
C ASP A 193 -93.70 -56.87 -9.89
N GLN A 194 -94.10 -55.65 -10.30
CA GLN A 194 -95.49 -55.34 -10.65
C GLN A 194 -95.98 -56.22 -11.81
N ARG A 195 -95.17 -56.33 -12.87
CA ARG A 195 -95.51 -57.16 -14.03
C ARG A 195 -95.61 -58.65 -13.67
N ALA A 196 -94.79 -59.14 -12.74
CA ALA A 196 -94.89 -60.51 -12.24
C ALA A 196 -96.21 -60.74 -11.50
N ILE A 197 -96.64 -59.79 -10.67
CA ILE A 197 -97.94 -59.85 -9.98
C ILE A 197 -99.10 -59.85 -10.99
N GLU A 198 -99.07 -58.97 -11.99
CA GLU A 198 -100.08 -58.91 -13.05
C GLU A 198 -100.17 -60.22 -13.85
N LEU A 199 -99.02 -60.79 -14.23
CA LEU A 199 -98.96 -62.08 -14.92
C LEU A 199 -99.50 -63.21 -14.05
N GLN A 200 -99.18 -63.24 -12.75
CA GLN A 200 -99.72 -64.22 -11.81
C GLN A 200 -101.25 -64.10 -11.69
N GLN A 201 -101.78 -62.88 -11.57
CA GLN A 201 -103.23 -62.66 -11.52
C GLN A 201 -103.93 -63.08 -12.82
N ALA A 202 -103.34 -62.78 -13.97
CA ALA A 202 -103.85 -63.20 -15.27
C ALA A 202 -103.83 -64.73 -15.43
N GLU A 203 -102.77 -65.40 -14.97
CA GLU A 203 -102.70 -66.86 -14.97
C GLU A 203 -103.76 -67.48 -14.06
N GLU A 204 -103.95 -66.94 -12.85
CA GLU A 204 -105.01 -67.38 -11.94
C GLU A 204 -106.41 -67.18 -12.53
N GLN A 205 -106.67 -66.07 -13.21
CA GLN A 205 -107.93 -65.82 -13.93
C GLN A 205 -108.14 -66.82 -15.06
N CYS A 206 -107.14 -67.03 -15.92
CA CYS A 206 -107.18 -68.03 -16.98
C CYS A 206 -107.44 -69.45 -16.43
N ARG A 207 -106.77 -69.84 -15.34
CA ARG A 207 -107.03 -71.13 -14.66
C ARG A 207 -108.47 -71.22 -14.15
N ARG A 208 -109.00 -70.14 -13.55
CA ARG A 208 -110.41 -70.08 -13.11
C ARG A 208 -111.37 -70.20 -14.28
N ASP A 209 -111.11 -69.54 -15.39
CA ASP A 209 -111.98 -69.55 -16.57
C ASP A 209 -111.92 -70.90 -17.31
N ILE A 210 -110.74 -71.52 -17.39
CA ILE A 210 -110.60 -72.91 -17.85
C ILE A 210 -111.43 -73.82 -16.95
N ASN A 211 -111.26 -73.74 -15.62
CA ASN A 211 -112.02 -74.58 -14.68
C ASN A 211 -113.54 -74.36 -14.79
N LYS A 212 -114.00 -73.12 -14.97
CA LYS A 212 -115.42 -72.80 -15.23
C LYS A 212 -115.90 -73.38 -16.56
N SER A 213 -115.10 -73.26 -17.63
CA SER A 213 -115.41 -73.80 -18.94
C SER A 213 -115.48 -75.34 -18.92
N THR A 214 -114.52 -76.00 -18.26
CA THR A 214 -114.52 -77.45 -18.04
C THR A 214 -115.72 -77.89 -17.21
N ARG A 215 -116.07 -77.15 -16.15
CA ARG A 215 -117.30 -77.39 -15.37
C ARG A 215 -118.55 -77.27 -16.24
N ASN A 216 -118.70 -76.19 -17.00
CA ASN A 216 -119.86 -75.98 -17.88
C ASN A 216 -119.95 -77.07 -18.96
N TYR A 217 -118.81 -77.49 -19.52
CA TYR A 217 -118.74 -78.59 -20.49
C TYR A 217 -119.16 -79.93 -19.85
N ASN A 218 -118.70 -80.20 -18.63
CA ASN A 218 -119.12 -81.39 -17.88
C ASN A 218 -120.61 -81.35 -17.52
N ASP A 219 -121.15 -80.19 -17.12
CA ASP A 219 -122.57 -79.99 -16.83
C ASP A 219 -123.43 -80.19 -18.10
N ALA A 220 -122.93 -79.77 -19.27
CA ALA A 220 -123.59 -79.95 -20.57
C ALA A 220 -123.54 -81.40 -21.10
N LEU A 221 -122.60 -82.23 -20.64
CA LEU A 221 -122.52 -83.67 -20.96
C LEU A 221 -123.46 -84.54 -20.10
N VAL A 222 -123.99 -83.98 -19.01
CA VAL A 222 -124.85 -84.68 -18.04
C VAL A 222 -126.35 -84.38 -18.27
N SER A 223 -126.68 -83.41 -19.13
CA SER A 223 -128.04 -83.22 -19.70
C SER A 223 -128.21 -83.95 -21.02
#